data_AF-A0A3B8KVY1-F1
#
_entry.id   AF-A0A3B8KVY1-F1
#
_cell.length_a   1.000
_cell.length_b   1.000
_cell.length_c   1.000
_cell.angle_alpha   90.00
_cell.angle_beta   90.00
_cell.angle_gamma   90.00
#
_symmetry.space_group_name_H-M   'P 1'
#
loop_
_entity.id
_entity.type
_entity.pdbx_description
1 polymer ?
#
loop_
_entity_poly.entity_id
_entity_poly.type
_entity_poly.pdbx_seq_one_letter_code
_entity_poly.pdbx_strand_id
1 'polypeptide(L)' 'MLTLALPTGRMLSVCQRILEKLGMPCEKLENRGRSLVIEEEGVRYLLAKPMDVPAYVHYGAA' A
#
# COMPACT_ATOMS: atom_id res chain seq x y z
N MET A 1 8.36 -8.88 8.31
CA MET A 1 7.18 -8.54 7.49
C MET A 1 7.28 -7.06 7.16
N LEU A 2 7.33 -6.69 5.88
CA LEU A 2 7.42 -5.30 5.45
C LEU A 2 6.01 -4.71 5.35
N THR A 3 5.77 -3.55 5.95
CA THR A 3 4.50 -2.84 5.82
C THR A 3 4.71 -1.58 4.98
N LEU A 4 3.80 -1.31 4.05
CA LEU A 4 3.87 -0.19 3.13
C LEU A 4 2.59 0.63 3.26
N ALA A 5 2.70 1.86 3.76
CA ALA A 5 1.59 2.81 3.74
C ALA A 5 1.47 3.44 2.34
N LEU A 6 0.36 3.19 1.66
CA LEU A 6 0.07 3.71 0.33
C LEU A 6 -1.07 4.73 0.36
N PRO A 7 -0.93 5.86 -0.35
CA PRO A 7 -2.01 6.83 -0.50
C PRO A 7 -3.16 6.26 -1.35
N THR A 8 -4.39 6.52 -0.92
CA THR A 8 -5.60 6.22 -1.68
C THR A 8 -5.85 7.21 -2.82
N GLY A 9 -6.76 6.86 -3.74
CA GLY A 9 -7.13 7.72 -4.87
C GLY A 9 -6.14 7.62 -6.04
N ARG A 10 -5.90 8.74 -6.72
CA ARG A 10 -5.10 8.80 -7.97
C ARG A 10 -3.65 8.37 -7.82
N MET A 11 -3.05 8.53 -6.64
CA MET A 11 -1.66 8.16 -6.41
C MET A 11 -1.47 6.65 -6.30
N LEU A 12 -2.51 5.89 -5.95
CA LEU A 12 -2.41 4.46 -5.78
C LEU A 12 -1.96 3.75 -7.06
N SER A 13 -2.56 4.07 -8.21
CA SER A 13 -2.20 3.44 -9.48
C SER A 13 -0.77 3.74 -9.90
N VAL A 14 -0.27 4.92 -9.53
CA VAL A 14 1.14 5.28 -9.72
C VAL A 14 2.03 4.43 -8.81
N CYS A 15 1.66 4.26 -7.54
CA CYS A 15 2.39 3.40 -6.60
C CYS A 15 2.40 1.94 -7.05
N GLN A 16 1.27 1.38 -7.48
CA GLN A 16 1.16 0.02 -8.03
C GLN A 16 2.14 -0.17 -9.19
N ARG A 17 2.14 0.73 -10.17
CA ARG A 17 3.06 0.66 -11.32
C ARG A 17 4.54 0.74 -10.92
N ILE A 18 4.88 1.42 -9.83
CA ILE A 18 6.25 1.47 -9.29
C ILE A 18 6.58 0.13 -8.62
N LEU A 19 5.66 -0.41 -7.82
CA LEU A 19 5.82 -1.71 -7.15
C LEU A 19 5.97 -2.86 -8.15
N GLU A 20 5.17 -2.88 -9.22
CA GLU A 20 5.28 -3.84 -10.32
C GLU A 20 6.67 -3.80 -10.97
N LYS A 21 7.17 -2.59 -11.25
CA LYS A 21 8.52 -2.41 -11.83
C LYS A 21 9.64 -2.87 -10.89
N LEU A 22 9.39 -2.86 -9.58
CA LEU A 22 10.32 -3.37 -8.57
C LEU A 22 10.16 -4.89 -8.36
N GLY A 23 9.20 -5.54 -9.01
CA GLY A 23 8.89 -6.95 -8.81
C GLY A 23 8.24 -7.23 -7.45
N MET A 24 7.58 -6.23 -6.85
CA MET A 24 6.86 -6.39 -5.58
C MET A 24 5.48 -7.02 -5.80
N PRO A 25 5.01 -7.86 -4.86
CA PRO A 25 3.72 -8.55 -4.98
C PRO A 25 2.57 -7.55 -4.80
N CYS A 26 1.87 -7.17 -5.87
CA CYS A 26 0.81 -6.17 -5.79
C CYS A 26 -0.44 -6.49 -6.62
N GLU A 27 -0.65 -7.74 -7.03
CA GLU A 27 -1.83 -8.14 -7.79
C GLU A 27 -3.12 -7.94 -6.97
N LYS A 28 -3.06 -8.18 -5.66
CA LYS A 28 -4.22 -8.00 -4.78
C LYS A 28 -4.59 -6.54 -4.55
N LEU A 29 -3.71 -5.59 -4.87
CA LEU A 29 -3.98 -4.16 -4.74
C LEU A 29 -4.95 -3.64 -5.80
N GLU A 30 -5.01 -4.26 -6.99
CA GLU A 30 -6.00 -3.91 -8.03
C GLU A 30 -7.40 -4.39 -7.66
N ASN A 31 -7.54 -5.62 -7.14
CA ASN A 31 -8.81 -6.26 -6.82
C ASN A 31 -9.24 -6.16 -5.34
N ARG A 32 -8.72 -5.18 -4.62
CA ARG A 32 -8.88 -5.03 -3.15
C ARG A 32 -10.31 -4.75 -2.65
N GLY A 33 -11.25 -4.37 -3.53
CA GLY A 33 -12.60 -3.96 -3.14
C GLY A 33 -12.60 -2.82 -2.11
N ARG A 34 -13.18 -3.09 -0.93
CA ARG A 34 -13.28 -2.14 0.21
C ARG A 34 -12.21 -2.35 1.29
N SER A 35 -11.31 -3.31 1.12
CA SER A 35 -10.28 -3.60 2.12
C SER A 35 -9.23 -2.49 2.15
N LEU A 36 -8.87 -2.05 3.36
CA LEU A 36 -7.83 -1.04 3.61
C LEU A 36 -6.48 -1.67 3.95
N VAL A 37 -6.47 -2.96 4.28
CA VAL A 37 -5.26 -3.74 4.55
C VAL A 37 -5.23 -4.89 3.57
N ILE A 38 -4.15 -5.01 2.82
CA ILE A 38 -3.90 -6.11 1.88
C ILE A 38 -2.62 -6.80 2.29
N GLU A 39 -2.62 -8.13 2.31
CA GLU A 39 -1.43 -8.93 2.57
C GLU A 39 -1.17 -9.88 1.40
N GLU A 40 0.08 -9.84 0.94
CA GLU A 40 0.54 -10.59 -0.23
C GLU A 40 2.02 -10.94 -0.05
N GLU A 41 2.33 -12.23 -0.10
CA GLU A 41 3.71 -12.77 -0.08
C GLU A 41 4.65 -12.16 1.00
N GLY A 42 4.12 -11.90 2.21
CA GLY A 42 4.91 -11.38 3.33
C GLY A 42 5.08 -9.84 3.34
N VAL A 43 4.40 -9.15 2.41
CA VAL A 43 4.25 -7.70 2.39
C VAL A 43 2.82 -7.33 2.78
N ARG A 44 2.69 -6.33 3.66
CA ARG A 44 1.41 -5.73 4.05
C ARG A 44 1.29 -4.34 3.45
N TYR A 45 0.20 -4.08 2.73
CA TYR A 45 -0.13 -2.77 2.20
C TYR A 45 -1.26 -2.14 3.02
N LEU A 46 -1.01 -0.93 3.50
CA LEU A 46 -1.92 -0.17 4.35
C LEU A 46 -2.39 1.06 3.58
N LEU A 47 -3.68 1.11 3.27
CA LEU A 47 -4.27 2.15 2.44
C LEU A 47 -4.80 3.26 3.32
N ALA A 48 -4.16 4.42 3.22
CA ALA A 48 -4.48 5.58 4.03
C ALA A 48 -4.81 6.80 3.16
N LYS A 49 -5.40 7.84 3.75
CA LYS A 49 -5.48 9.13 3.07
C LYS A 49 -4.05 9.69 2.96
N PRO A 50 -3.71 10.43 1.89
CA PRO A 50 -2.37 10.98 1.70
C PRO A 50 -1.83 11.75 2.91
N MET A 51 -2.70 12.48 3.61
CA MET A 51 -2.35 13.23 4.82
C MET A 51 -1.99 12.35 6.02
N ASP A 52 -2.51 11.13 6.07
CA ASP A 52 -2.30 10.22 7.20
C ASP A 52 -1.05 9.36 7.00
N VAL A 53 -0.61 9.14 5.75
CA VAL A 53 0.57 8.29 5.41
C VAL A 53 1.80 8.64 6.26
N PRO A 54 2.22 9.91 6.43
CA PRO A 54 3.37 10.24 7.29
C PRO A 54 3.19 9.82 8.74
N ALA A 55 1.97 9.93 9.29
CA ALA A 55 1.68 9.53 10.66
C ALA A 55 1.78 8.01 10.83
N TYR A 56 1.25 7.23 9.88
CA TYR A 56 1.36 5.77 9.91
C TYR A 56 2.83 5.31 9.96
N VAL A 57 3.70 5.95 9.16
CA VAL A 57 5.13 5.65 9.14
C VAL A 57 5.82 6.13 10.43
N HIS A 58 5.53 7.35 10.87
CA HIS A 58 6.15 7.94 12.05
C HIS A 58 5.90 7.13 13.34
N TYR A 59 4.68 6.63 13.52
CA TYR A 59 4.30 5.83 14.69
C TYR A 59 4.59 4.33 14.54
N GLY A 60 5.22 3.89 13.42
CA GLY A 60 5.58 2.50 13.19
C GLY A 60 4.38 1.57 12.90
N ALA A 61 3.24 2.13 12.51
CA ALA A 61 2.12 1.35 12.02
C ALA A 61 2.37 0.82 10.60
N ALA A 62 3.27 1.48 9.85
CA ALA A 62 3.81 1.05 8.57
C ALA A 62 5.32 1.28 8.49
#